data_AF-A0A7W8NNE6-F1
#
_entry.id   AF-A0A7W8NNE6-F1
#
_cell.length_a   1.000
_cell.length_b   1.000
_cell.length_c   1.000
_cell.angle_alpha   90.00
_cell.angle_beta   90.00
_cell.angle_gamma   90.00
#
_symmetry.space_group_name_H-M   'P 1'
#
loop_
_entity.id
_entity.type
_entity.pdbx_description
1 polymer ?
#
loop_
_entity_poly.entity_id
_entity_poly.type
_entity_poly.pdbx_seq_one_letter_code
_entity_poly.pdbx_strand_id
1 'polypeptide(L)'
;MSQHRRRAEKTAPGTGQYRKNRLYTPELREEAVKLVLAQGLTLEDTAARSTIPKGTSANWVSAAKLGITPSAAPRSCTVPELEAENAKLRKELAEARIERDIVKGGSVLCAGVAAKYAVMRAMILEYPITVMCQVFRVSRSGH
;
A
#
# COMPACT_ATOMS: atom_id res chain seq x y z
N MET A 1 -60.75 19.28 34.16
CA MET A 1 -60.99 18.55 32.88
C MET A 1 -61.13 19.59 31.79
N SER A 2 -60.49 19.59 30.63
CA SER A 2 -59.57 18.68 29.98
C SER A 2 -58.81 19.51 28.94
N GLN A 3 -57.48 19.39 28.89
CA GLN A 3 -56.67 19.91 27.79
C GLN A 3 -57.06 19.18 26.50
N HIS A 4 -57.31 19.88 25.39
CA HIS A 4 -57.28 19.25 24.07
C HIS A 4 -56.35 20.04 23.15
N ARG A 5 -55.06 19.65 23.19
CA ARG A 5 -54.06 19.89 22.14
C ARG A 5 -54.62 19.38 20.82
N ARG A 6 -54.74 20.25 19.79
CA ARG A 6 -54.84 19.78 18.40
C ARG A 6 -53.44 19.56 17.84
N ARG A 7 -53.32 18.41 17.21
CA ARG A 7 -52.13 17.67 16.79
C ARG A 7 -51.53 18.32 15.55
N ALA A 8 -50.29 18.80 15.64
CA ALA A 8 -49.51 19.18 14.47
C ALA A 8 -49.17 17.92 13.66
N GLU A 9 -49.43 18.01 12.37
CA GLU A 9 -49.35 16.97 11.36
C GLU A 9 -47.88 16.56 11.14
N LYS A 10 -47.62 15.26 11.26
CA LYS A 10 -46.30 14.66 11.09
C LYS A 10 -45.95 14.61 9.61
N THR A 11 -45.03 15.45 9.15
CA THR A 11 -44.37 15.27 7.85
C THR A 11 -43.48 14.03 7.91
N ALA A 12 -43.73 13.09 7.01
CA ALA A 12 -43.12 11.77 6.96
C ALA A 12 -41.59 11.79 6.76
N PRO A 13 -40.85 10.81 7.29
CA PRO A 13 -39.42 10.66 7.00
C PRO A 13 -39.24 10.16 5.56
N GLY A 14 -38.62 10.98 4.71
CA GLY A 14 -38.29 10.65 3.33
C GLY A 14 -37.35 9.45 3.24
N THR A 15 -37.91 8.36 2.74
CA THR A 15 -37.28 7.24 2.01
C THR A 15 -35.75 7.14 2.11
N GLY A 16 -35.28 6.25 3.00
CA GLY A 16 -33.95 5.68 2.92
C GLY A 16 -33.82 4.84 1.65
N GLN A 17 -33.39 5.47 0.55
CA GLN A 17 -33.00 4.74 -0.66
C GLN A 17 -31.76 3.91 -0.33
N TYR A 18 -31.88 2.59 -0.42
CA TYR A 18 -30.76 1.66 -0.47
C TYR A 18 -29.74 2.17 -1.49
N ARG A 19 -28.62 2.74 -1.02
CA ARG A 19 -27.60 3.28 -1.91
C ARG A 19 -26.89 2.12 -2.61
N LYS A 20 -27.36 1.78 -3.81
CA LYS A 20 -26.56 1.02 -4.78
C LYS A 20 -25.18 1.71 -4.83
N ASN A 21 -24.12 0.98 -4.51
CA ASN A 21 -22.78 1.53 -4.47
C ASN A 21 -22.36 1.90 -5.90
N ARG A 22 -22.66 3.13 -6.32
CA ARG A 22 -22.38 3.60 -7.67
C ARG A 22 -20.88 3.80 -7.77
N LEU A 23 -20.24 2.94 -8.55
CA LEU A 23 -18.82 3.08 -8.87
C LEU A 23 -18.67 4.26 -9.82
N TYR A 24 -17.94 5.27 -9.37
CA TYR A 24 -17.56 6.43 -10.18
C TYR A 24 -16.12 6.23 -10.62
N THR A 25 -15.81 6.59 -11.87
CA THR A 25 -14.45 6.52 -12.39
C THR A 25 -13.57 7.57 -11.71
N PRO A 26 -12.26 7.33 -11.55
CA PRO A 26 -11.35 8.29 -10.92
C PRO A 26 -11.31 9.61 -11.68
N GLU A 27 -11.40 9.60 -13.01
CA GLU A 27 -11.41 10.80 -13.86
C GLU A 27 -12.63 11.68 -13.56
N LEU A 28 -13.81 11.07 -13.36
CA LEU A 28 -15.04 11.80 -13.05
C LEU A 28 -14.97 12.43 -11.65
N ARG A 29 -14.33 11.75 -10.69
CA ARG A 29 -14.06 12.31 -9.36
C ARG A 29 -13.11 13.50 -9.44
N GLU A 30 -12.02 13.38 -10.19
CA GLU A 30 -11.04 14.45 -10.36
C GLU A 30 -11.65 15.68 -11.02
N GLU A 31 -12.45 15.49 -12.08
CA GLU A 31 -13.13 16.60 -12.76
C GLU A 31 -14.09 17.33 -11.80
N ALA A 32 -14.88 16.61 -11.01
CA ALA A 32 -15.77 17.24 -10.03
C ALA A 32 -15.03 18.02 -8.94
N VAL A 33 -13.87 17.53 -8.48
CA VAL A 33 -13.04 18.26 -7.52
C VAL A 33 -12.42 19.51 -8.16
N LYS A 34 -11.98 19.41 -9.42
CA LYS A 34 -11.40 20.53 -10.19
C LYS A 34 -12.41 21.65 -10.42
N LEU A 35 -13.66 21.33 -10.76
CA LEU A 35 -14.74 22.31 -10.91
C LEU A 35 -14.93 23.16 -9.63
N VAL A 36 -14.86 22.53 -8.46
CA VAL A 36 -15.06 23.25 -7.19
C VAL A 36 -13.80 24.01 -6.75
N LEU A 37 -12.64 23.35 -6.75
CA LEU A 37 -11.42 23.91 -6.16
C LEU A 37 -10.67 24.85 -7.11
N ALA A 38 -10.61 24.53 -8.41
CA ALA A 38 -9.86 25.32 -9.39
C ALA A 38 -10.73 26.37 -10.07
N GLN A 39 -11.98 26.05 -10.38
CA GLN A 39 -12.89 26.97 -11.09
C GLN A 39 -13.84 27.73 -10.16
N GLY A 40 -13.87 27.39 -8.86
CA GLY A 40 -14.66 28.10 -7.85
C GLY A 40 -16.17 27.88 -7.96
N LEU A 41 -16.62 26.83 -8.66
CA LEU A 41 -18.04 26.52 -8.77
C LEU A 41 -18.62 26.08 -7.42
N THR A 42 -19.90 26.36 -7.23
CA THR A 42 -20.63 25.81 -6.08
C THR A 42 -20.79 24.29 -6.24
N LEU A 43 -21.03 23.60 -5.12
CA LEU A 43 -21.30 22.16 -5.14
C LEU A 43 -22.57 21.82 -5.92
N GLU A 44 -23.51 22.76 -6.03
CA GLU A 44 -24.75 22.61 -6.80
C GLU A 44 -24.48 22.73 -8.29
N ASP A 45 -23.73 23.73 -8.72
CA ASP A 45 -23.34 23.89 -10.13
C ASP A 45 -22.49 22.71 -10.61
N THR A 46 -21.60 22.22 -9.74
CA THR A 46 -20.78 21.04 -10.03
C THR A 46 -21.64 19.79 -10.18
N ALA A 47 -22.66 19.62 -9.33
CA ALA A 47 -23.59 18.49 -9.42
C ALA A 47 -24.57 18.60 -10.60
N ALA A 48 -24.81 19.81 -11.12
CA ALA A 48 -25.59 20.01 -12.34
C ALA A 48 -24.76 19.72 -13.60
N ARG A 49 -23.46 20.05 -13.58
CA ARG A 49 -22.53 19.84 -14.70
C ARG A 49 -21.96 18.43 -14.78
N SER A 50 -21.84 17.76 -13.64
CA SER A 50 -21.37 16.38 -13.54
C SER A 50 -22.51 15.45 -13.15
N THR A 51 -22.45 14.18 -13.52
CA THR A 51 -23.45 13.18 -13.12
C THR A 51 -23.32 12.76 -11.64
N ILE A 52 -22.65 13.55 -10.81
CA ILE A 52 -22.30 13.24 -9.42
C ILE A 52 -23.20 14.04 -8.47
N PRO A 53 -23.90 13.38 -7.53
CA PRO A 53 -24.71 14.06 -6.53
C PRO A 53 -23.88 14.99 -5.63
N LYS A 54 -24.48 16.12 -5.22
CA LYS A 54 -23.87 17.13 -4.32
C LYS A 54 -23.18 16.54 -3.09
N GLY A 55 -23.82 15.56 -2.42
CA GLY A 55 -23.23 14.94 -1.23
C GLY A 55 -21.97 14.13 -1.53
N THR A 56 -21.90 13.52 -2.71
CA THR A 56 -20.73 12.75 -3.15
C THR A 56 -19.59 13.69 -3.56
N SER A 57 -19.88 14.76 -4.30
CA SER A 57 -18.87 15.77 -4.66
C SER A 57 -18.33 16.49 -3.43
N ALA A 58 -19.18 16.85 -2.46
CA ALA A 58 -18.77 17.46 -1.20
C ALA A 58 -17.78 16.57 -0.42
N ASN A 59 -18.05 15.27 -0.33
CA ASN A 59 -17.15 14.33 0.34
C ASN A 59 -15.78 14.27 -0.34
N TRP A 60 -15.74 14.29 -1.67
CA TRP A 60 -14.46 14.25 -2.40
C TRP A 60 -13.69 15.56 -2.34
N VAL A 61 -14.37 16.71 -2.37
CA VAL A 61 -13.74 18.02 -2.17
C VAL A 61 -13.14 18.12 -0.77
N SER A 62 -13.86 17.65 0.26
CA SER A 62 -13.34 17.60 1.63
C SER A 62 -12.13 16.67 1.74
N ALA A 63 -12.17 15.48 1.14
CA ALA A 63 -11.04 14.57 1.10
C ALA A 63 -9.83 15.19 0.37
N ALA A 64 -10.05 15.86 -0.76
CA ALA A 64 -9.00 16.55 -1.52
C ALA A 64 -8.37 17.71 -0.72
N LYS A 65 -9.16 18.49 0.02
CA LYS A 65 -8.67 19.55 0.91
C LYS A 65 -7.80 19.00 2.06
N LEU A 66 -8.05 17.77 2.48
CA LEU A 66 -7.26 17.05 3.49
C LEU A 66 -6.04 16.34 2.90
N GLY A 67 -5.79 16.45 1.58
CA GLY A 67 -4.71 15.72 0.90
C GLY A 67 -4.97 14.21 0.75
N ILE A 68 -6.20 13.76 1.01
CA ILE A 68 -6.62 12.36 0.91
C ILE A 68 -7.18 12.14 -0.50
N THR A 69 -6.31 11.79 -1.45
CA THR A 69 -6.74 11.38 -2.80
C THR A 69 -7.03 9.87 -2.79
N PRO A 70 -8.26 9.40 -3.10
CA PRO A 70 -8.58 7.99 -3.00
C PRO A 70 -8.06 7.14 -4.18
N SER A 71 -7.27 7.72 -5.09
CA SER A 71 -6.46 6.98 -6.08
C SER A 71 -5.23 6.32 -5.43
N ALA A 72 -4.88 6.73 -4.20
CA ALA A 72 -3.93 6.01 -3.39
C ALA A 72 -4.65 4.84 -2.69
N ALA A 73 -4.41 3.63 -3.20
CA ALA A 73 -4.68 2.37 -2.53
C ALA A 73 -4.07 2.35 -1.10
N PRO A 74 -4.50 1.45 -0.20
CA PRO A 74 -4.26 1.58 1.24
C PRO A 74 -2.78 1.46 1.62
N ARG A 75 -2.38 2.35 2.53
CA ARG A 75 -1.02 2.70 3.00
C ARG A 75 -0.34 3.76 2.14
N SER A 76 -0.55 5.01 2.54
CA SER A 76 0.27 6.17 2.17
C SER A 76 1.71 5.99 2.70
N CYS A 77 2.48 5.08 2.12
CA CYS A 77 3.93 5.16 2.21
C CYS A 77 4.36 6.27 1.26
N THR A 78 5.15 7.21 1.75
CA THR A 78 5.67 8.29 0.91
C THR A 78 6.60 7.71 -0.17
N VAL A 79 6.76 8.39 -1.31
CA VAL A 79 7.73 7.98 -2.35
C VAL A 79 9.12 7.66 -1.77
N PRO A 80 9.73 8.49 -0.89
CA PRO A 80 11.03 8.15 -0.31
C PRO A 80 11.00 6.91 0.59
N GLU A 81 9.89 6.64 1.29
CA GLU A 81 9.74 5.42 2.08
C GLU A 81 9.68 4.17 1.19
N LEU A 82 8.99 4.25 0.05
CA LEU A 82 8.97 3.18 -0.94
C LEU A 82 10.32 2.97 -1.60
N GLU A 83 11.07 4.04 -1.88
CA GLU A 83 12.44 3.95 -2.41
C GLU A 83 13.39 3.31 -1.41
N ALA A 84 13.29 3.68 -0.13
CA ALA A 84 14.07 3.10 0.95
C ALA A 84 13.77 1.60 1.12
N GLU A 85 12.50 1.22 1.12
CA GLU A 85 12.11 -0.19 1.21
C GLU A 85 12.56 -0.97 -0.05
N ASN A 86 12.45 -0.39 -1.25
CA ASN A 86 12.97 -1.01 -2.46
C ASN A 86 14.49 -1.21 -2.40
N ALA A 87 15.24 -0.23 -1.89
CA ALA A 87 16.68 -0.36 -1.73
C ALA A 87 17.04 -1.48 -0.74
N LYS A 88 16.33 -1.56 0.39
CA LYS A 88 16.47 -2.64 1.38
C LYS A 88 16.14 -4.01 0.78
N LEU A 89 15.01 -4.15 0.10
CA LEU A 89 14.59 -5.41 -0.53
C LEU A 89 15.57 -5.85 -1.63
N ARG A 90 16.10 -4.91 -2.42
CA ARG A 90 17.14 -5.22 -3.43
C ARG A 90 18.42 -5.76 -2.79
N LYS A 91 18.80 -5.20 -1.64
CA LYS A 91 19.96 -5.67 -0.88
C LYS A 91 19.71 -7.09 -0.33
N GLU A 92 18.58 -7.32 0.34
CA GLU A 92 18.22 -8.65 0.86
C GLU A 92 18.12 -9.69 -0.27
N LEU A 93 17.58 -9.31 -1.43
CA LEU A 93 17.51 -10.19 -2.60
C LEU A 93 18.90 -10.52 -3.16
N ALA A 94 19.83 -9.57 -3.16
CA ALA A 94 21.20 -9.81 -3.59
C ALA A 94 21.91 -10.78 -2.64
N GLU A 95 21.76 -10.58 -1.32
CA GLU A 95 22.31 -11.49 -0.28
C GLU A 95 21.73 -12.90 -0.42
N ALA A 96 20.40 -13.04 -0.51
CA ALA A 96 19.73 -14.33 -0.67
C ALA A 96 20.12 -15.06 -1.96
N ARG A 97 20.41 -14.33 -3.04
CA ARG A 97 20.90 -14.93 -4.30
C ARG A 97 22.28 -15.54 -4.11
N ILE A 98 23.20 -14.82 -3.46
CA ILE A 98 24.54 -15.33 -3.15
C ILE A 98 24.43 -16.58 -2.28
N GLU A 99 23.66 -16.53 -1.18
CA GLU A 99 23.48 -17.68 -0.29
C GLU A 99 22.93 -18.91 -1.02
N ARG A 100 21.91 -18.72 -1.86
CA ARG A 100 21.33 -19.78 -2.69
C ARG A 100 22.37 -20.38 -3.63
N ASP A 101 23.18 -19.55 -4.28
CA ASP A 101 24.16 -20.00 -5.26
C ASP A 101 25.31 -20.78 -4.60
N ILE A 102 25.72 -20.37 -3.39
CA ILE A 102 26.63 -21.15 -2.53
C ILE A 102 26.05 -22.54 -2.23
N VAL A 103 24.79 -22.63 -1.79
CA VAL A 103 24.16 -23.91 -1.47
C VAL A 103 24.07 -24.82 -2.70
N LYS A 104 23.80 -24.25 -3.88
CA LYS A 104 23.80 -24.98 -5.14
C LYS A 104 25.20 -25.47 -5.55
N GLY A 105 26.23 -24.65 -5.31
CA GLY A 105 27.62 -24.97 -5.68
C GLY A 105 28.29 -26.00 -4.76
N GLY A 106 27.75 -26.28 -3.58
CA GLY A 106 28.39 -27.17 -2.61
C GLY A 106 27.42 -27.76 -1.59
N SER A 107 26.60 -28.72 -2.00
CA SER A 107 25.56 -29.34 -1.16
C SER A 107 26.11 -30.21 -0.01
N VAL A 108 26.65 -29.56 1.04
CA VAL A 108 27.25 -30.22 2.22
C VAL A 108 26.62 -29.77 3.54
N LEU A 109 25.41 -29.21 3.51
CA LEU A 109 24.74 -28.68 4.71
C LEU A 109 24.57 -29.73 5.82
N CYS A 110 24.37 -31.00 5.43
CA CYS A 110 24.24 -32.15 6.34
C CYS A 110 25.56 -32.91 6.59
N ALA A 111 26.67 -32.46 5.99
CA ALA A 111 27.97 -33.10 6.16
C ALA A 111 28.70 -32.59 7.41
N GLY A 112 29.72 -33.34 7.83
CA GLY A 112 30.61 -32.93 8.93
C GLY A 112 31.40 -31.65 8.62
N VAL A 113 31.92 -31.01 9.66
CA VAL A 113 32.61 -29.71 9.59
C VAL A 113 33.82 -29.72 8.63
N ALA A 114 34.56 -30.82 8.55
CA ALA A 114 35.69 -30.95 7.61
C ALA A 114 35.26 -30.87 6.13
N ALA A 115 34.12 -31.47 5.78
CA ALA A 115 33.58 -31.41 4.42
C ALA A 115 33.11 -30.00 4.07
N LYS A 116 32.52 -29.29 5.03
CA LYS A 116 32.12 -27.87 4.88
C LYS A 116 33.32 -26.99 4.55
N TYR A 117 34.40 -27.08 5.33
CA TYR A 117 35.62 -26.31 5.04
C TYR A 117 36.31 -26.72 3.73
N ALA A 118 36.23 -28.00 3.33
CA ALA A 118 36.76 -28.44 2.03
C ALA A 118 36.01 -27.78 0.86
N VAL A 119 34.68 -27.74 0.92
CA VAL A 119 33.86 -27.01 -0.07
C VAL A 119 34.19 -25.53 -0.05
N MET A 120 34.24 -24.88 1.11
CA MET A 120 34.57 -23.45 1.23
C MET A 120 35.92 -23.09 0.57
N ARG A 121 36.95 -23.93 0.72
CA ARG A 121 38.23 -23.73 0.05
C ARG A 121 38.13 -23.79 -1.47
N ALA A 122 37.26 -24.65 -2.02
CA ALA A 122 37.11 -24.80 -3.47
C ALA A 122 36.45 -23.57 -4.13
N MET A 123 35.65 -22.82 -3.37
CA MET A 123 34.83 -21.70 -3.86
C MET A 123 35.26 -20.34 -3.27
N ILE A 124 36.43 -20.27 -2.63
CA ILE A 124 36.92 -19.08 -1.91
C ILE A 124 37.15 -17.87 -2.83
N LEU A 125 37.41 -18.10 -4.11
CA LEU A 125 37.58 -17.05 -5.11
C LEU A 125 36.25 -16.55 -5.68
N GLU A 126 35.17 -17.31 -5.50
CA GLU A 126 33.86 -17.02 -6.07
C GLU A 126 32.94 -16.29 -5.09
N TYR A 127 33.05 -16.60 -3.79
CA TYR A 127 32.14 -16.08 -2.77
C TYR A 127 32.87 -15.59 -1.52
N PRO A 128 32.37 -14.53 -0.84
CA PRO A 128 32.99 -14.04 0.38
C PRO A 128 32.97 -15.08 1.51
N ILE A 129 34.12 -15.25 2.17
CA ILE A 129 34.29 -16.18 3.31
C ILE A 129 33.28 -15.96 4.44
N THR A 130 32.89 -14.71 4.68
CA THR A 130 31.90 -14.32 5.69
C THR A 130 30.54 -14.94 5.40
N VAL A 131 30.09 -14.87 4.15
CA VAL A 131 28.81 -15.43 3.71
C VAL A 131 28.85 -16.95 3.74
N MET A 132 29.95 -17.56 3.28
CA MET A 132 30.11 -19.01 3.35
C MET A 132 30.07 -19.55 4.78
N CYS A 133 30.74 -18.88 5.73
CA CYS A 133 30.70 -19.25 7.15
C CYS A 133 29.26 -19.22 7.72
N GLN A 134 28.49 -18.20 7.34
CA GLN A 134 27.09 -18.06 7.74
C GLN A 134 26.22 -19.17 7.15
N VAL A 135 26.32 -19.39 5.83
CA VAL A 135 25.53 -20.41 5.11
C VAL A 135 25.81 -21.82 5.65
N PHE A 136 27.08 -22.18 5.84
CA PHE A 136 27.47 -23.51 6.33
C PHE A 136 27.38 -23.65 7.86
N ARG A 137 27.10 -22.55 8.58
CA ARG A 137 27.07 -22.45 10.05
C ARG A 137 28.37 -22.95 10.69
N VAL A 138 29.51 -22.42 10.24
CA VAL A 138 30.85 -22.73 10.75
C VAL A 138 31.57 -21.48 11.26
N SER A 139 32.57 -21.65 12.13
CA SER A 139 33.38 -20.54 12.62
C SER A 139 34.33 -20.01 11.54
N ARG A 140 34.55 -18.69 11.54
CA ARG A 140 35.59 -18.04 10.72
C ARG A 140 37.01 -18.48 11.13
N SER A 141 37.22 -18.91 12.37
CA SER A 141 38.54 -19.31 12.88
C SER A 141 39.02 -20.68 12.41
N GLY A 142 38.15 -21.48 11.77
CA GLY A 142 38.50 -22.80 11.25
C GLY A 142 38.77 -22.83 9.75
N HIS A 143 38.74 -21.67 9.08
CA HIS A 143 39.07 -21.51 7.67
C HIS A 143 40.44 -20.87 7.53
#